data_AF-A0AAW0Q5Z2-F1
#
_entry.id   AF-A0AAW0Q5Z2-F1
#
_cell.length_a   1.000
_cell.length_b   1.000
_cell.length_c   1.000
_cell.angle_alpha   90.00
_cell.angle_beta   90.00
_cell.angle_gamma   90.00
#
_symmetry.space_group_name_H-M   'P 1'
#
loop_
_entity.id
_entity.type
_entity.pdbx_description
1 polymer ?
#
loop_
_entity_poly.entity_id
_entity_poly.type
_entity_poly.pdbx_seq_one_letter_code
_entity_poly.pdbx_strand_id
1 'polypeptide(L)'
;MQAEQSLTLLVQDPEWTAPRLLQLPDNYNIIFQYYHRKTCSVCKRVPKDPALCLVCGAFVCLKGVCCKQQGICECVLHSQHCGAATGIFLLINASVIIIIRGHRFCLWGSVYLDAHGEEDRDLRRGKPLFLCEERYRVLEQQWVSHTFDHINKRWGPHYNGL
;
A
#
# COMPACT_ATOMS: atom_id res chain seq x y z
N MET A 1 -9.41 22.13 42.11
CA MET A 1 -10.65 21.46 41.65
C MET A 1 -10.85 21.44 40.12
N GLN A 2 -10.20 22.29 39.30
CA GLN A 2 -10.33 22.21 37.83
C GLN A 2 -9.20 21.42 37.12
N ALA A 3 -8.03 21.24 37.74
CA ALA A 3 -6.91 20.51 37.12
C ALA A 3 -7.11 18.99 37.06
N GLU A 4 -7.86 18.42 38.01
CA GLU A 4 -8.11 16.97 38.10
C GLU A 4 -9.11 16.49 37.04
N GLN A 5 -10.06 17.33 36.62
CA GLN A 5 -11.02 17.00 35.57
C GLN A 5 -10.38 16.96 34.17
N SER A 6 -9.32 17.75 33.93
CA SER A 6 -8.60 17.82 32.65
C SER A 6 -7.80 16.55 32.33
N LEU A 7 -7.30 15.85 33.37
CA LEU A 7 -6.53 14.60 33.20
C LEU A 7 -7.43 13.45 32.75
N THR A 8 -8.69 13.41 33.19
CA THR A 8 -9.67 12.38 32.81
C THR A 8 -10.04 12.37 31.32
N LEU A 9 -9.85 13.48 30.59
CA LEU A 9 -10.05 13.53 29.13
C LEU A 9 -8.85 12.99 28.32
N LEU A 10 -7.68 12.88 28.94
CA LEU A 10 -6.43 12.46 28.29
C LEU A 10 -6.03 11.02 28.65
N VAL A 11 -6.80 10.35 29.52
CA VAL A 11 -6.57 8.95 29.90
C VAL A 11 -7.36 8.04 28.96
N GLN A 12 -6.64 7.63 27.92
CA GLN A 12 -6.62 6.28 27.34
C GLN A 12 -8.00 5.68 27.02
N ASP A 13 -8.50 6.00 25.83
CA ASP A 13 -9.36 5.06 25.13
C ASP A 13 -8.57 3.74 24.94
N PRO A 14 -8.97 2.64 25.62
CA PRO A 14 -8.21 1.38 25.59
C PRO A 14 -8.25 0.72 24.20
N GLU A 15 -9.14 1.17 23.30
CA GLU A 15 -9.18 0.73 21.91
C GLU A 15 -8.38 1.65 20.97
N TRP A 16 -7.86 2.78 21.47
CA TRP A 16 -7.06 3.66 20.64
C TRP A 16 -5.70 3.03 20.35
N THR A 17 -5.53 2.63 19.10
CA THR A 17 -4.24 2.23 18.55
C THR A 17 -3.76 3.29 17.57
N ALA A 18 -2.47 3.59 17.59
CA ALA A 18 -1.85 4.40 16.55
C ALA A 18 -2.14 3.78 15.15
N PRO A 19 -2.26 4.59 14.09
CA PRO A 19 -2.47 4.06 12.74
C PRO A 19 -1.38 3.07 12.35
N ARG A 20 -1.78 1.92 11.79
CA ARG A 20 -0.86 0.88 11.31
C ARG A 20 -1.29 0.40 9.93
N LEU A 21 -0.32 -0.09 9.16
CA LEU A 21 -0.61 -0.77 7.91
C LEU A 21 -1.18 -2.17 8.17
N LEU A 22 -1.88 -2.70 7.18
CA LEU A 22 -2.46 -4.03 7.17
C LEU A 22 -1.40 -5.07 7.56
N GLN A 23 -1.73 -5.98 8.48
CA GLN A 23 -0.82 -7.07 8.80
C GLN A 23 -0.74 -8.03 7.60
N LEU A 24 0.47 -8.25 7.11
CA LEU A 24 0.70 -9.12 5.96
C LEU A 24 1.26 -10.48 6.43
N PRO A 25 0.91 -11.58 5.74
CA PRO A 25 1.51 -12.88 6.03
C PRO A 25 3.00 -12.88 5.69
N ASP A 26 3.78 -13.67 6.44
CA ASP A 26 5.22 -13.81 6.19
C ASP A 26 5.52 -14.33 4.77
N ASN A 27 4.87 -15.40 4.34
CA ASN A 27 5.09 -15.97 3.01
C ASN A 27 4.27 -15.25 1.93
N TYR A 28 4.95 -14.61 0.98
CA TYR A 28 4.32 -13.87 -0.12
C TYR A 28 3.36 -14.72 -0.97
N ASN A 29 3.64 -16.02 -1.10
CA ASN A 29 2.83 -16.93 -1.89
C ASN A 29 1.37 -17.00 -1.39
N ILE A 30 1.12 -16.75 -0.10
CA ILE A 30 -0.24 -16.67 0.45
C ILE A 30 -1.00 -15.50 -0.18
N ILE A 31 -0.39 -14.32 -0.25
CA ILE A 31 -0.96 -13.14 -0.91
C ILE A 31 -1.17 -13.43 -2.39
N PHE A 32 -0.14 -13.93 -3.06
CA PHE A 32 -0.19 -14.16 -4.50
C PHE A 32 -1.31 -15.14 -4.86
N GLN A 33 -1.36 -16.31 -4.22
CA GLN A 33 -2.38 -17.32 -4.48
C GLN A 33 -3.79 -16.79 -4.23
N TYR A 34 -3.99 -16.01 -3.16
CA TYR A 34 -5.29 -15.46 -2.82
C TYR A 34 -5.76 -14.36 -3.81
N TYR A 35 -4.86 -13.46 -4.24
CA TYR A 35 -5.24 -12.27 -5.01
C TYR A 35 -5.05 -12.38 -6.53
N HIS A 36 -4.10 -13.19 -7.04
CA HIS A 36 -3.70 -13.16 -8.46
C HIS A 36 -4.82 -13.49 -9.46
N ARG A 37 -5.88 -14.20 -9.02
CA ARG A 37 -7.09 -14.51 -9.82
C ARG A 37 -8.36 -13.89 -9.25
N LYS A 38 -8.24 -13.05 -8.22
CA LYS A 38 -9.40 -12.41 -7.59
C LYS A 38 -10.00 -11.38 -8.55
N THR A 39 -11.32 -11.41 -8.68
CA THR A 39 -12.06 -10.46 -9.53
C THR A 39 -12.24 -9.13 -8.83
N CYS A 40 -12.02 -8.02 -9.54
CA CYS A 40 -12.34 -6.68 -9.07
C CYS A 40 -13.84 -6.56 -8.76
N SER A 41 -14.18 -5.94 -7.63
CA SER A 41 -15.55 -5.70 -7.21
C SER A 41 -16.30 -4.73 -8.14
N VAL A 42 -15.58 -3.82 -8.80
CA VAL A 42 -16.14 -2.81 -9.70
C VAL A 42 -16.34 -3.35 -11.12
N CYS A 43 -15.27 -3.76 -11.82
CA CYS A 43 -15.37 -4.17 -13.22
C CYS A 43 -15.65 -5.67 -13.44
N LYS A 44 -15.74 -6.46 -12.36
CA LYS A 44 -16.00 -7.91 -12.36
C LYS A 44 -15.03 -8.77 -13.18
N ARG A 45 -13.86 -8.22 -13.54
CA ARG A 45 -12.77 -8.91 -14.23
C ARG A 45 -11.59 -9.10 -13.30
N VAL A 46 -10.73 -10.07 -13.62
CA VAL A 46 -9.41 -10.19 -12.97
C VAL A 46 -8.54 -9.01 -13.44
N PRO A 47 -8.07 -8.13 -12.54
CA PRO A 47 -7.22 -7.02 -12.94
C PRO A 47 -5.91 -7.51 -13.55
N LYS A 48 -5.41 -6.82 -14.59
CA LYS A 48 -4.07 -7.08 -15.14
C LYS A 48 -2.98 -6.68 -14.13
N ASP A 49 -3.20 -5.55 -13.47
CA ASP A 49 -2.34 -5.00 -12.43
C ASP A 49 -3.14 -4.90 -11.12
N PRO A 50 -3.36 -6.03 -10.41
CA PRO A 50 -4.07 -6.04 -9.14
C PRO A 50 -3.22 -5.40 -8.04
N ALA A 51 -3.85 -4.52 -7.26
CA ALA A 51 -3.21 -3.80 -6.17
C ALA A 51 -4.01 -3.92 -4.86
N LEU A 52 -3.31 -4.13 -3.76
CA LEU A 52 -3.88 -4.16 -2.41
C LEU A 52 -3.48 -2.91 -1.64
N CYS A 53 -4.45 -2.11 -1.20
CA CYS A 53 -4.20 -0.95 -0.34
C CYS A 53 -3.78 -1.44 1.05
N LEU A 54 -2.58 -1.08 1.49
CA LEU A 54 -2.05 -1.46 2.80
C LEU A 54 -2.64 -0.63 3.93
N VAL A 55 -3.35 0.46 3.65
CA VAL A 55 -4.00 1.27 4.68
C VAL A 55 -5.34 0.67 5.10
N CYS A 56 -6.14 0.18 4.15
CA CYS A 56 -7.52 -0.26 4.42
C CYS A 56 -7.87 -1.67 3.90
N GLY A 57 -6.95 -2.35 3.21
CA GLY A 57 -7.18 -3.68 2.64
C GLY A 57 -7.99 -3.73 1.34
N ALA A 58 -8.31 -2.57 0.73
CA ALA A 58 -9.05 -2.54 -0.53
C ALA A 58 -8.25 -3.17 -1.70
N PHE A 59 -8.91 -4.05 -2.45
CA PHE A 59 -8.38 -4.65 -3.69
C PHE A 59 -8.86 -3.87 -4.91
N VAL A 60 -7.95 -3.22 -5.62
CA VAL A 60 -8.25 -2.27 -6.70
C VAL A 60 -7.46 -2.56 -7.97
N CYS A 61 -7.94 -2.07 -9.11
CA CYS A 61 -7.20 -2.06 -10.38
C CYS A 61 -6.19 -0.90 -10.38
N LEU A 62 -4.91 -1.20 -10.54
CA LEU A 62 -3.88 -0.16 -10.63
C LEU A 62 -3.89 0.53 -12.00
N LYS A 63 -3.71 -0.27 -13.06
CA LYS A 63 -3.59 0.18 -14.45
C LYS A 63 -4.60 -0.55 -15.32
N GLY A 64 -5.16 0.17 -16.29
CA GLY A 64 -6.09 -0.39 -17.27
C GLY A 64 -7.19 0.57 -17.69
N VAL A 65 -7.92 0.20 -18.75
CA VAL A 65 -9.10 0.95 -19.22
C VAL A 65 -10.32 0.76 -18.32
N CYS A 66 -10.30 -0.28 -17.47
CA CYS A 66 -11.38 -0.57 -16.53
C CYS A 66 -11.28 0.29 -15.27
N CYS A 67 -12.43 0.52 -14.62
CA CYS A 67 -12.52 1.28 -13.36
C CYS A 67 -11.98 2.71 -13.40
N LYS A 68 -11.73 3.26 -14.60
CA LYS A 68 -11.41 4.68 -14.77
C LYS A 68 -12.68 5.52 -14.61
N GLN A 69 -12.60 6.60 -13.85
CA GLN A 69 -13.64 7.63 -13.79
C GLN A 69 -13.04 8.95 -14.23
N GLN A 70 -13.64 9.59 -15.23
CA GLN A 70 -13.15 10.87 -15.80
C GLN A 70 -11.65 10.85 -16.16
N GLY A 71 -11.16 9.70 -16.65
CA GLY A 71 -9.75 9.50 -17.02
C GLY A 71 -8.81 9.12 -15.86
N ILE A 72 -9.28 9.18 -14.61
CA ILE A 72 -8.50 8.85 -13.41
C ILE A 72 -8.67 7.36 -13.08
N CYS A 73 -7.57 6.64 -12.83
CA CYS A 73 -7.62 5.22 -12.47
C CYS A 73 -8.08 5.00 -11.02
N GLU A 74 -8.61 3.79 -10.77
CA GLU A 74 -9.21 3.40 -9.48
C GLU A 74 -8.26 3.60 -8.30
N CYS A 75 -6.97 3.24 -8.44
CA CYS A 75 -6.00 3.42 -7.37
C CYS A 75 -5.74 4.89 -6.99
N VAL A 76 -5.74 5.80 -7.98
CA VAL A 76 -5.59 7.24 -7.73
C VAL A 76 -6.85 7.79 -7.06
N LEU A 77 -8.04 7.44 -7.55
CA LEU A 77 -9.31 7.80 -6.91
C LEU A 77 -9.41 7.28 -5.47
N HIS A 78 -8.96 6.04 -5.24
CA HIS A 78 -8.90 5.46 -3.91
C HIS A 78 -7.96 6.24 -2.99
N SER A 79 -6.78 6.61 -3.49
CA SER A 79 -5.79 7.37 -2.70
C SER A 79 -6.29 8.74 -2.25
N GLN A 80 -7.24 9.35 -2.97
CA GLN A 80 -7.84 10.63 -2.58
C GLN A 80 -8.72 10.53 -1.32
N HIS A 81 -9.28 9.35 -1.05
CA HIS A 81 -10.23 9.12 0.05
C HIS A 81 -9.66 8.23 1.17
N CYS A 82 -8.46 7.66 0.98
CA CYS A 82 -7.83 6.74 1.92
C CYS A 82 -6.42 7.22 2.31
N GLY A 83 -5.96 6.85 3.51
CA GLY A 83 -4.57 7.06 3.93
C GLY A 83 -4.10 8.51 3.96
N ALA A 84 -5.00 9.45 4.26
CA ALA A 84 -4.73 10.90 4.26
C ALA A 84 -4.12 11.38 2.94
N ALA A 85 -4.85 11.14 1.84
CA ALA A 85 -4.44 11.47 0.47
C ALA A 85 -3.13 10.79 0.02
N THR A 86 -2.73 9.70 0.69
CA THR A 86 -1.52 8.92 0.42
C THR A 86 -1.89 7.44 0.31
N GLY A 87 -1.96 6.94 -0.91
CA GLY A 87 -2.20 5.53 -1.19
C GLY A 87 -0.91 4.73 -1.15
N ILE A 88 -0.91 3.64 -0.39
CA ILE A 88 0.21 2.69 -0.28
C ILE A 88 -0.31 1.36 -0.78
N PHE A 89 0.15 0.92 -1.94
CA PHE A 89 -0.37 -0.28 -2.57
C PHE A 89 0.70 -1.32 -2.82
N LEU A 90 0.41 -2.56 -2.45
CA LEU A 90 1.18 -3.72 -2.86
C LEU A 90 0.70 -4.21 -4.22
N LEU A 91 1.59 -4.21 -5.22
CA LEU A 91 1.35 -4.74 -6.55
C LEU A 91 1.51 -6.26 -6.53
N ILE A 92 0.41 -6.98 -6.62
CA ILE A 92 0.35 -8.43 -6.37
C ILE A 92 1.19 -9.22 -7.39
N ASN A 93 1.18 -8.81 -8.66
CA ASN A 93 1.94 -9.51 -9.71
C ASN A 93 3.43 -9.13 -9.73
N ALA A 94 3.82 -8.09 -8.99
CA ALA A 94 5.18 -7.57 -9.01
C ALA A 94 5.92 -7.64 -7.69
N SER A 95 5.23 -7.89 -6.57
CA SER A 95 5.79 -7.78 -5.22
C SER A 95 6.48 -6.43 -4.98
N VAL A 96 5.86 -5.34 -5.46
CA VAL A 96 6.41 -3.98 -5.33
C VAL A 96 5.38 -3.08 -4.67
N ILE A 97 5.84 -2.19 -3.78
CA ILE A 97 5.05 -1.13 -3.20
C ILE A 97 5.08 0.10 -4.13
N ILE A 98 3.90 0.60 -4.48
CA ILE A 98 3.71 1.90 -5.12
C ILE A 98 3.07 2.87 -4.13
N ILE A 99 3.63 4.08 -4.06
CA ILE A 99 3.09 5.19 -3.27
C ILE A 99 2.45 6.17 -4.24
N ILE A 100 1.20 6.55 -3.98
CA ILE A 100 0.47 7.58 -4.73
C ILE A 100 0.14 8.70 -3.76
N ARG A 101 0.54 9.93 -4.08
CA ARG A 101 0.30 11.11 -3.23
C ARG A 101 0.01 12.32 -4.11
N GLY A 102 -1.22 12.84 -3.99
CA GLY A 102 -1.73 13.90 -4.85
C GLY A 102 -1.62 13.51 -6.33
N HIS A 103 -0.82 14.27 -7.08
CA HIS A 103 -0.62 14.07 -8.51
C HIS A 103 0.61 13.24 -8.90
N ARG A 104 1.32 12.71 -7.90
CA ARG A 104 2.61 12.02 -8.09
C ARG A 104 2.52 10.58 -7.61
N PHE A 105 3.38 9.74 -8.14
CA PHE A 105 3.63 8.40 -7.63
C PHE A 105 5.12 8.09 -7.59
N CYS A 106 5.51 7.12 -6.77
CA CYS A 106 6.84 6.51 -6.86
C CYS A 106 6.76 5.01 -6.57
N LEU A 107 7.71 4.25 -7.11
CA LEU A 107 7.94 2.86 -6.70
C LEU A 107 8.88 2.88 -5.49
N TRP A 108 8.39 2.38 -4.36
CA TRP A 108 9.14 2.38 -3.12
C TRP A 108 10.16 1.24 -3.08
N GLY A 109 9.79 0.07 -3.59
CA GLY A 109 10.59 -1.17 -3.54
C GLY A 109 9.73 -2.33 -3.07
N SER A 110 10.34 -3.47 -2.75
CA SER A 110 9.62 -4.60 -2.16
C SER A 110 9.78 -4.63 -0.63
N VAL A 111 8.72 -5.02 0.07
CA VAL A 111 8.77 -5.42 1.48
C VAL A 111 8.96 -6.93 1.63
N TYR A 112 8.97 -7.67 0.52
CA TYR A 112 9.20 -9.11 0.48
C TYR A 112 10.52 -9.42 -0.19
N LEU A 113 11.38 -10.19 0.48
CA LEU A 113 12.72 -10.52 0.02
C LEU A 113 12.91 -12.02 -0.04
N ASP A 114 13.79 -12.48 -0.92
CA ASP A 114 14.22 -13.87 -0.90
C ASP A 114 15.15 -14.16 0.29
N ALA A 115 15.58 -15.42 0.43
CA ALA A 115 16.47 -15.86 1.50
C ALA A 115 17.85 -15.15 1.51
N HIS A 116 18.21 -14.44 0.44
CA HIS A 116 19.45 -13.68 0.32
C HIS A 116 19.23 -12.17 0.54
N GLY A 117 18.01 -11.74 0.86
CA GLY A 117 17.68 -10.32 1.06
C GLY A 117 17.45 -9.57 -0.26
N GLU A 118 17.26 -10.27 -1.38
CA GLU A 118 17.05 -9.66 -2.68
C GLU A 118 15.56 -9.49 -3.02
N GLU A 119 15.23 -8.43 -3.76
CA GLU A 119 13.89 -8.27 -4.35
C GLU A 119 13.73 -9.18 -5.58
N ASP A 120 12.54 -9.71 -5.81
CA ASP A 120 12.15 -10.37 -7.07
C ASP A 120 11.00 -9.60 -7.74
N ARG A 121 11.35 -8.45 -8.32
CA ARG A 121 10.38 -7.58 -9.00
C ARG A 121 9.77 -8.29 -10.21
N ASP A 122 8.46 -8.10 -10.40
CA ASP A 122 7.68 -8.80 -11.43
C ASP A 122 7.68 -10.33 -11.27
N LEU A 123 8.16 -10.85 -10.13
CA LEU A 123 8.24 -12.27 -9.80
C LEU A 123 8.95 -13.10 -10.89
N ARG A 124 9.95 -12.52 -11.56
CA ARG A 124 10.60 -13.13 -12.73
C ARG A 124 11.49 -14.31 -12.36
N ARG A 125 12.11 -14.29 -11.17
CA ARG A 125 13.00 -15.36 -10.70
C ARG A 125 12.22 -16.53 -10.10
N GLY A 126 10.98 -16.28 -9.63
CA GLY A 126 10.13 -17.28 -9.00
C GLY A 126 10.68 -17.78 -7.66
N LYS A 127 11.48 -16.95 -6.97
CA LYS A 127 12.04 -17.30 -5.67
C LYS A 127 10.97 -17.16 -4.58
N PRO A 128 10.97 -18.04 -3.55
CA PRO A 128 10.17 -17.78 -2.36
C PRO A 128 10.56 -16.43 -1.75
N LEU A 129 9.56 -15.62 -1.43
CA LEU A 129 9.76 -14.32 -0.79
C LEU A 129 9.07 -14.28 0.56
N PHE A 130 9.73 -13.64 1.52
CA PHE A 130 9.32 -13.53 2.91
C PHE A 130 9.27 -12.07 3.34
N LEU A 131 8.34 -11.74 4.24
CA LEU A 131 8.13 -10.37 4.72
C LEU A 131 9.37 -9.91 5.48
N CYS A 132 9.98 -8.82 5.00
CA CYS A 132 11.04 -8.14 5.73
C CYS A 132 10.40 -7.15 6.71
N GLU A 133 10.25 -7.58 7.97
CA GLU A 133 9.69 -6.77 9.06
C GLU A 133 10.35 -5.39 9.19
N GLU A 134 11.67 -5.30 9.01
CA GLU A 134 12.40 -4.05 9.06
C GLU A 134 11.94 -3.07 7.95
N ARG A 135 11.86 -3.55 6.71
CA ARG A 135 11.36 -2.75 5.59
C ARG A 135 9.89 -2.35 5.79
N TYR A 136 9.08 -3.24 6.34
CA TYR A 136 7.67 -2.98 6.62
C TYR A 136 7.49 -1.88 7.67
N ARG A 137 8.29 -1.92 8.75
CA ARG A 137 8.32 -0.86 9.78
C ARG A 137 8.76 0.48 9.23
N VAL A 138 9.77 0.53 8.35
CA VAL A 138 10.19 1.77 7.70
C VAL A 138 9.08 2.34 6.83
N LEU A 139 8.38 1.49 6.06
CA LEU A 139 7.25 1.89 5.24
C LEU A 139 6.09 2.46 6.09
N GLU A 140 5.72 1.78 7.18
CA GLU A 140 4.71 2.23 8.13
C GLU A 140 5.11 3.56 8.78
N GLN A 141 6.36 3.70 9.24
CA GLN A 141 6.85 4.93 9.85
C GLN A 141 6.81 6.10 8.86
N GLN A 142 7.19 5.89 7.60
CA GLN A 142 7.15 6.93 6.57
C GLN A 142 5.71 7.39 6.28
N TRP A 143 4.75 6.48 6.37
CA TRP A 143 3.34 6.81 6.26
C TRP A 143 2.83 7.62 7.44
N VAL A 144 3.02 7.11 8.67
CA VAL A 144 2.54 7.74 9.91
C VAL A 144 3.17 9.12 10.11
N SER A 145 4.43 9.31 9.73
CA SER A 145 5.13 10.60 9.81
C SER A 145 4.95 11.50 8.58
N HIS A 146 4.23 11.04 7.55
CA HIS A 146 4.06 11.75 6.27
C HIS A 146 5.38 12.15 5.57
N THR A 147 6.44 11.35 5.71
CA THR A 147 7.79 11.69 5.24
C THR A 147 8.16 11.12 3.86
N PHE A 148 7.21 10.54 3.13
CA PHE A 148 7.46 10.02 1.78
C PHE A 148 8.03 11.06 0.81
N ASP A 149 7.76 12.36 0.99
CA ASP A 149 8.35 13.42 0.15
C ASP A 149 9.87 13.60 0.38
N HIS A 150 10.42 13.07 1.48
CA HIS A 150 11.83 13.20 1.86
C HIS A 150 12.68 11.96 1.54
N ILE A 151 12.07 10.92 0.98
CA ILE A 151 12.81 9.70 0.62
C ILE A 151 13.53 9.91 -0.71
N ASN A 152 14.70 9.26 -0.86
CA ASN A 152 15.43 9.25 -2.12
C ASN A 152 14.81 8.26 -3.13
N LYS A 153 13.61 8.58 -3.62
CA LYS A 153 12.91 7.83 -4.66
C LYS A 153 12.48 8.76 -5.78
N ARG A 154 12.47 8.23 -7.00
CA ARG A 154 12.05 8.98 -8.18
C ARG A 154 10.52 9.10 -8.19
N TRP A 155 10.05 10.31 -7.92
CA TRP A 155 8.64 10.67 -8.10
C TRP A 155 8.36 11.01 -9.56
N GLY A 156 7.28 10.45 -10.09
CA GLY A 156 6.78 10.73 -11.43
C GLY A 156 5.34 11.24 -11.39
N PRO A 157 4.93 12.02 -12.40
CA PRO A 157 3.52 12.35 -12.58
C PRO A 157 2.71 11.10 -12.92
N HIS A 158 1.50 10.96 -12.37
CA HIS A 158 0.63 9.84 -12.77
C HIS A 158 -0.21 10.12 -14.03
N TYR A 159 -0.23 11.36 -14.54
CA TYR A 159 -1.07 11.77 -15.69
C TYR A 159 -0.85 10.97 -16.98
N ASN A 160 0.32 10.33 -17.15
CA ASN A 160 0.75 9.66 -18.40
C ASN A 160 1.27 8.23 -18.21
N GLY A 161 1.18 7.62 -17.03
CA GLY A 161 1.93 6.38 -16.74
C GLY A 161 1.34 5.42 -15.70
N LEU A 162 0.18 5.77 -15.14
CA LEU A 162 -0.74 4.91 -14.40
C LEU A 162 -2.08 4.83 -15.14
#